data_AF-A0A7S0GCW4-F1
#
_entry.id   AF-A0A7S0GCW4-F1
#
_cell.length_a   1.000
_cell.length_b   1.000
_cell.length_c   1.000
_cell.angle_alpha   90.00
_cell.angle_beta   90.00
_cell.angle_gamma   90.00
#
_symmetry.space_group_name_H-M   'P 1'
#
loop_
_entity.id
_entity.type
_entity.pdbx_description
1 polymer ?
#
loop_
_entity_poly.entity_id
_entity_poly.type
_entity_poly.pdbx_seq_one_letter_code
_entity_poly.pdbx_strand_id
1 'polypeptide(L)'
;MLMKASFLALFTSLLVNTSLGLRSPTPILKKEVSVSKSALFGHGIDRRATITGGATAAISFLLGNPSAAFAERATYLTEPTDEFKESERQRMEFRRAQFAIKQKFTDLFAHFTDDSTEDDLVKDLQSLKKLIASTGGMPQGYKRDDLVKIIRAKKAKGFWPTAAEYAYQSVIREIDYQQSPNKDKDIANPL
;
A
#
# COMPACT_ATOMS: atom_id res chain seq x y z
N MET A 1 50.63 -39.48 -38.21
CA MET A 1 49.79 -39.89 -37.07
C MET A 1 48.39 -39.31 -37.27
N LEU A 2 47.40 -40.22 -37.36
CA LEU A 2 45.99 -40.16 -36.96
C LEU A 2 45.21 -38.82 -37.11
N MET A 3 44.24 -38.74 -38.04
CA MET A 3 42.78 -39.02 -37.89
C MET A 3 42.00 -37.82 -37.28
N LYS A 4 41.17 -37.07 -38.03
CA LYS A 4 39.86 -37.33 -38.69
C LYS A 4 38.63 -37.02 -37.79
N ALA A 5 37.60 -36.48 -38.48
CA ALA A 5 36.18 -36.25 -38.13
C ALA A 5 35.90 -34.95 -37.34
N SER A 6 35.25 -33.89 -37.85
CA SER A 6 34.04 -33.75 -38.68
C SER A 6 32.83 -34.52 -38.13
N PHE A 7 31.94 -33.82 -37.42
CA PHE A 7 30.53 -34.21 -37.34
C PHE A 7 29.63 -32.97 -37.37
N LEU A 8 29.05 -32.79 -38.56
CA LEU A 8 27.84 -32.04 -38.86
C LEU A 8 26.68 -32.67 -38.08
N ALA A 9 25.81 -31.86 -37.47
CA ALA A 9 24.46 -32.29 -37.12
C ALA A 9 23.46 -31.18 -37.48
N LEU A 10 22.94 -31.30 -38.71
CA LEU A 10 21.66 -30.76 -39.14
C LEU A 10 20.55 -31.29 -38.22
N PHE A 11 19.68 -30.42 -37.73
CA PHE A 11 18.34 -30.83 -37.33
C PHE A 11 17.32 -29.79 -37.80
N THR A 12 16.76 -30.07 -38.97
CA THR A 12 15.58 -29.43 -39.56
C THR A 12 14.46 -30.47 -39.64
N SER A 13 13.35 -30.26 -38.93
CA SER A 13 11.97 -30.33 -39.44
C SER A 13 11.02 -30.01 -38.28
N LEU A 14 10.13 -29.02 -38.40
CA LEU A 14 8.85 -29.00 -39.10
C LEU A 14 7.76 -29.81 -38.39
N LEU A 15 6.91 -29.12 -37.63
CA LEU A 15 5.53 -29.56 -37.40
C LEU A 15 4.60 -28.34 -37.43
N VAL A 16 3.85 -28.28 -38.53
CA VAL A 16 2.69 -27.43 -38.78
C VAL A 16 1.46 -28.19 -38.29
N ASN A 17 0.58 -27.53 -37.52
CA ASN A 17 -0.87 -27.74 -37.60
C ASN A 17 -1.57 -26.54 -36.92
N THR A 18 -2.25 -25.63 -37.64
CA THR A 18 -3.71 -25.62 -37.96
C THR A 18 -4.58 -25.98 -36.75
N SER A 19 -5.60 -25.23 -36.30
CA SER A 19 -6.58 -24.41 -37.01
C SER A 19 -7.42 -23.53 -36.05
N LEU A 20 -7.94 -22.44 -36.60
CA LEU A 20 -9.13 -21.64 -36.28
C LEU A 20 -10.02 -22.04 -35.09
N GLY A 21 -10.33 -21.03 -34.26
CA GLY A 21 -11.46 -21.03 -33.34
C GLY A 21 -12.02 -19.62 -33.14
N LEU A 22 -12.70 -19.08 -34.16
CA LEU A 22 -13.66 -17.99 -33.99
C LEU A 22 -14.78 -18.47 -33.07
N ARG A 23 -14.97 -17.82 -31.91
CA ARG A 23 -16.20 -17.93 -31.13
C ARG A 23 -16.79 -16.54 -30.91
N SER A 24 -18.03 -16.43 -31.38
CA SER A 24 -18.89 -15.26 -31.44
C SER A 24 -19.30 -14.73 -30.05
N PRO A 25 -19.79 -13.48 -29.99
CA PRO A 25 -20.39 -12.89 -28.80
C PRO A 25 -21.82 -13.45 -28.58
N THR A 26 -22.11 -13.95 -27.37
CA THR A 26 -23.49 -14.19 -26.93
C THR A 26 -23.96 -13.01 -26.09
N PRO A 27 -25.08 -12.35 -26.46
CA PRO A 27 -25.79 -11.44 -25.60
C PRO A 27 -26.91 -12.17 -24.83
N ILE A 28 -27.42 -11.50 -23.80
CA ILE A 28 -28.74 -11.71 -23.13
C ILE A 28 -28.79 -12.77 -22.02
N LEU A 29 -28.86 -12.30 -20.76
CA LEU A 29 -30.08 -12.50 -19.96
C LEU A 29 -30.16 -11.48 -18.82
N LYS A 30 -31.08 -10.53 -18.98
CA LYS A 30 -31.64 -9.71 -17.92
C LYS A 30 -32.39 -10.63 -16.95
N LYS A 31 -32.05 -10.57 -15.67
CA LYS A 31 -33.02 -10.86 -14.62
C LYS A 31 -33.07 -9.67 -13.69
N GLU A 32 -34.13 -8.90 -13.85
CA GLU A 32 -34.56 -7.90 -12.89
C GLU A 32 -34.80 -8.59 -11.55
N VAL A 33 -34.18 -8.07 -10.50
CA VAL A 33 -34.76 -8.14 -9.16
C VAL A 33 -34.89 -6.70 -8.70
N SER A 34 -36.14 -6.25 -8.79
CA SER A 34 -36.69 -5.07 -8.12
C SER A 34 -36.35 -5.11 -6.64
N VAL A 35 -35.65 -4.08 -6.17
CA VAL A 35 -35.87 -3.51 -4.83
C VAL A 35 -35.83 -1.99 -4.95
N SER A 36 -37.02 -1.40 -5.02
CA SER A 36 -37.22 0.02 -4.72
C SER A 36 -36.76 0.33 -3.30
N LYS A 37 -35.96 1.40 -3.14
CA LYS A 37 -36.15 2.42 -2.09
C LYS A 37 -35.23 3.62 -2.31
N SER A 38 -35.89 4.78 -2.27
CA SER A 38 -35.36 6.13 -2.01
C SER A 38 -34.35 6.72 -2.98
N ALA A 39 -34.88 7.42 -3.98
CA ALA A 39 -34.27 8.62 -4.52
C ALA A 39 -34.26 9.70 -3.42
N LEU A 40 -33.08 10.00 -2.89
CA LEU A 40 -32.78 11.31 -2.29
C LEU A 40 -31.25 11.47 -2.32
N PHE A 41 -30.80 12.64 -2.79
CA PHE A 41 -29.40 13.06 -2.91
C PHE A 41 -28.65 12.64 -4.19
N GLY A 42 -29.18 13.08 -5.34
CA GLY A 42 -28.36 13.41 -6.50
C GLY A 42 -28.06 14.91 -6.50
N HIS A 43 -26.84 15.30 -6.10
CA HIS A 43 -26.18 16.50 -6.58
C HIS A 43 -24.70 16.14 -6.75
N GLY A 44 -24.32 15.83 -7.99
CA GLY A 44 -22.93 15.85 -8.41
C GLY A 44 -22.44 17.29 -8.30
N ILE A 45 -21.71 17.59 -7.23
CA ILE A 45 -20.98 18.85 -7.12
C ILE A 45 -19.68 18.67 -7.90
N ASP A 46 -19.72 19.13 -9.14
CA ASP A 46 -18.53 19.37 -9.95
C ASP A 46 -17.62 20.36 -9.24
N ARG A 47 -16.51 19.86 -8.67
CA ARG A 47 -15.49 20.67 -7.97
C ARG A 47 -14.72 21.64 -8.86
N ARG A 48 -15.08 21.76 -10.15
CA ARG A 48 -14.45 22.66 -11.13
C ARG A 48 -15.29 23.87 -11.51
N ALA A 49 -16.53 23.98 -11.03
CA ALA A 49 -17.39 25.13 -11.32
C ALA A 49 -17.28 26.28 -10.29
N THR A 50 -16.47 26.12 -9.23
CA THR A 50 -16.46 27.02 -8.06
C THR A 50 -15.35 28.07 -8.05
N ILE A 51 -14.81 28.48 -9.21
CA ILE A 51 -13.76 29.53 -9.27
C ILE A 51 -14.15 30.71 -10.19
N THR A 52 -15.29 30.69 -10.88
CA THR A 52 -15.55 31.67 -11.96
C THR A 52 -16.95 32.29 -11.95
N GLY A 53 -17.52 32.64 -10.80
CA GLY A 53 -18.85 33.27 -10.79
C GLY A 53 -19.37 33.77 -9.44
N GLY A 54 -18.67 34.69 -8.79
CA GLY A 54 -19.10 35.24 -7.50
C GLY A 54 -18.65 36.68 -7.27
N ALA A 55 -18.83 37.55 -8.27
CA ALA A 55 -18.77 38.99 -8.07
C ALA A 55 -20.15 39.52 -7.67
N THR A 56 -20.17 40.48 -6.75
CA THR A 56 -21.28 41.38 -6.37
C THR A 56 -22.33 40.88 -5.35
N ALA A 57 -22.20 41.32 -4.09
CA ALA A 57 -23.20 42.16 -3.40
C ALA A 57 -22.69 42.57 -1.99
N ALA A 58 -22.63 43.87 -1.77
CA ALA A 58 -22.16 44.53 -0.54
C ALA A 58 -23.22 44.48 0.57
N ILE A 59 -22.80 44.24 1.81
CA ILE A 59 -23.51 44.70 3.02
C ILE A 59 -22.51 45.48 3.86
N SER A 60 -22.79 46.78 3.94
CA SER A 60 -22.09 47.79 4.70
C SER A 60 -22.10 47.51 6.20
N PHE A 61 -20.92 47.48 6.83
CA PHE A 61 -20.78 47.67 8.27
C PHE A 61 -19.69 48.70 8.53
N LEU A 62 -20.08 49.98 8.51
CA LEU A 62 -19.30 51.08 9.04
C LEU A 62 -20.10 51.68 10.20
N LEU A 63 -19.56 51.59 11.41
CA LEU A 63 -19.48 52.65 12.44
C LEU A 63 -19.22 52.00 13.81
N GLY A 64 -17.96 52.00 14.22
CA GLY A 64 -17.53 51.54 15.55
C GLY A 64 -16.03 51.70 15.70
N ASN A 65 -15.58 52.94 15.86
CA ASN A 65 -14.20 53.32 16.12
C ASN A 65 -13.96 53.40 17.65
N PRO A 66 -13.23 52.47 18.28
CA PRO A 66 -12.45 52.81 19.46
C PRO A 66 -11.05 53.23 19.03
N SER A 67 -10.78 54.50 19.34
CA SER A 67 -9.49 55.18 19.29
C SER A 67 -8.31 54.31 19.71
N ALA A 68 -7.18 54.55 19.04
CA ALA A 68 -5.87 54.06 19.39
C ALA A 68 -5.55 54.27 20.89
N ALA A 69 -5.40 53.16 21.61
CA ALA A 69 -4.53 53.06 22.77
C ALA A 69 -3.34 52.21 22.34
N PHE A 70 -2.32 52.86 21.77
CA PHE A 70 -0.98 52.30 21.73
C PHE A 70 -0.45 52.22 23.16
N ALA A 71 0.34 51.16 23.40
CA ALA A 71 1.17 50.91 24.58
C ALA A 71 0.52 50.15 25.75
N GLU A 72 0.45 48.83 25.61
CA GLU A 72 1.03 47.95 26.62
C GLU A 72 1.71 46.78 25.92
N ARG A 73 3.05 46.82 25.99
CA ARG A 73 4.10 45.89 25.55
C ARG A 73 3.68 44.70 24.68
N ALA A 74 4.42 44.50 23.59
CA ALA A 74 4.69 43.19 23.02
C ALA A 74 5.21 42.26 24.13
N THR A 75 4.30 41.69 24.91
CA THR A 75 4.52 40.53 25.75
C THR A 75 4.61 39.38 24.78
N TYR A 76 5.84 39.18 24.32
CA TYR A 76 6.31 38.01 23.63
C TYR A 76 5.50 36.81 24.11
N LEU A 77 4.83 36.18 23.14
CA LEU A 77 4.44 34.79 23.23
C LEU A 77 5.68 34.07 23.78
N THR A 78 5.61 33.80 25.08
CA THR A 78 6.71 33.44 25.95
C THR A 78 7.41 32.21 25.39
N GLU A 79 8.70 32.09 25.68
CA GLU A 79 9.54 30.96 25.26
C GLU A 79 8.75 29.65 25.29
N PRO A 80 8.87 28.78 24.26
CA PRO A 80 8.12 27.54 24.20
C PRO A 80 8.21 26.87 25.56
N THR A 81 7.07 26.69 26.22
CA THR A 81 7.01 26.06 27.53
C THR A 81 7.78 24.74 27.47
N ASP A 82 8.48 24.38 28.54
CA ASP A 82 9.34 23.19 28.48
C ASP A 82 8.53 21.92 28.14
N GLU A 83 7.24 21.88 28.52
CA GLU A 83 6.27 20.88 28.07
C GLU A 83 6.07 20.84 26.54
N PHE A 84 6.04 22.00 25.87
CA PHE A 84 5.93 22.07 24.42
C PHE A 84 7.21 21.53 23.75
N LYS A 85 8.39 21.89 24.26
CA LYS A 85 9.67 21.37 23.75
C LYS A 85 9.76 19.85 23.91
N GLU A 86 9.31 19.32 25.04
CA GLU A 86 9.25 17.88 25.27
C GLU A 86 8.27 17.18 24.33
N SER A 87 7.09 17.76 24.10
CA SER A 87 6.09 17.21 23.17
C SER A 87 6.59 17.21 21.71
N GLU A 88 7.30 18.26 21.29
CA GLU A 88 7.91 18.34 19.96
C GLU A 88 9.06 17.32 19.82
N ARG A 89 9.88 17.13 20.87
CA ARG A 89 10.90 16.08 20.89
C ARG A 89 10.26 14.69 20.73
N GLN A 90 9.20 14.38 21.48
CA GLN A 90 8.50 13.10 21.36
C GLN A 90 7.92 12.88 19.95
N ARG A 91 7.33 13.91 19.34
CA ARG A 91 6.84 13.83 17.94
C ARG A 91 7.96 13.57 16.95
N MET A 92 9.11 14.22 17.12
CA MET A 92 10.28 14.01 16.27
C MET A 92 10.86 12.60 16.44
N GLU A 93 10.98 12.11 17.67
CA GLU A 93 11.43 10.75 17.98
C GLU A 93 10.48 9.70 17.39
N PHE A 94 9.18 9.89 17.55
CA PHE A 94 8.18 9.01 16.95
C PHE A 94 8.28 9.00 15.41
N ARG A 95 8.37 10.18 14.77
CA ARG A 95 8.56 10.27 13.31
C ARG A 95 9.85 9.57 12.85
N ARG A 96 10.94 9.72 13.61
CA ARG A 96 12.22 9.07 13.32
C ARG A 96 12.14 7.55 13.46
N ALA A 97 11.48 7.05 14.51
CA ALA A 97 11.26 5.62 14.70
C ALA A 97 10.40 5.03 13.57
N GLN A 98 9.31 5.69 13.19
CA GLN A 98 8.47 5.28 12.07
C GLN A 98 9.23 5.27 10.75
N PHE A 99 10.07 6.27 10.49
CA PHE A 99 10.92 6.31 9.30
C PHE A 99 11.93 5.15 9.27
N ALA A 100 12.57 4.85 10.41
CA ALA A 100 13.51 3.73 10.51
C ALA A 100 12.85 2.38 10.21
N ILE A 101 11.60 2.19 10.63
CA ILE A 101 10.83 0.98 10.31
C ILE A 101 10.54 0.90 8.82
N LYS A 102 10.10 2.01 8.19
CA LYS A 102 9.85 2.06 6.74
C LYS A 102 11.11 1.79 5.93
N GLN A 103 12.25 2.31 6.37
CA GLN A 103 13.53 2.07 5.71
C GLN A 103 13.88 0.58 5.72
N LYS A 104 13.83 -0.08 6.88
CA LYS A 104 14.05 -1.54 6.98
C LYS A 104 13.11 -2.34 6.08
N PHE A 105 11.86 -1.91 5.97
CA PHE A 105 10.87 -2.55 5.09
C PHE A 105 11.24 -2.42 3.60
N THR A 106 11.73 -1.25 3.22
CA THR A 106 12.18 -0.96 1.86
C THR A 106 13.45 -1.74 1.52
N ASP A 107 14.40 -1.79 2.45
CA ASP A 107 15.65 -2.53 2.30
C ASP A 107 15.38 -4.05 2.13
N LEU A 108 14.47 -4.61 2.93
CA LEU A 108 14.03 -6.00 2.78
C LEU A 108 13.36 -6.26 1.42
N PHE A 109 12.55 -5.35 0.90
CA PHE A 109 11.94 -5.52 -0.42
C PHE A 109 12.94 -5.42 -1.57
N ALA A 110 13.95 -4.55 -1.42
CA ALA A 110 15.04 -4.47 -2.40
C ALA A 110 15.80 -5.81 -2.43
N HIS A 111 16.21 -6.30 -1.26
CA HIS A 111 16.90 -7.59 -1.11
C HIS A 111 16.06 -8.75 -1.67
N PHE A 112 14.81 -8.88 -1.25
CA PHE A 112 13.87 -9.90 -1.74
C PHE A 112 13.69 -9.89 -3.27
N THR A 113 13.77 -8.71 -3.90
CA THR A 113 13.64 -8.57 -5.35
C THR A 113 14.88 -9.09 -6.08
N ASP A 114 16.05 -8.95 -5.47
CA ASP A 114 17.35 -9.35 -6.02
C ASP A 114 17.73 -10.80 -5.69
N ASP A 115 17.16 -11.37 -4.62
CA ASP A 115 17.47 -12.72 -4.15
C ASP A 115 17.23 -13.81 -5.19
N SER A 116 18.19 -14.73 -5.29
CA SER A 116 18.15 -15.83 -6.25
C SER A 116 18.18 -17.22 -5.61
N THR A 117 18.43 -17.30 -4.29
CA THR A 117 18.48 -18.57 -3.56
C THR A 117 17.17 -18.83 -2.80
N GLU A 118 16.86 -20.10 -2.54
CA GLU A 118 15.65 -20.48 -1.79
C GLU A 118 15.72 -20.04 -0.33
N ASP A 119 16.87 -20.25 0.31
CA ASP A 119 17.06 -19.97 1.74
C ASP A 119 16.95 -18.48 2.06
N ASP A 120 17.48 -17.61 1.19
CA ASP A 120 17.45 -16.17 1.44
C ASP A 120 16.02 -15.62 1.26
N LEU A 121 15.29 -16.12 0.26
CA LEU A 121 13.89 -15.78 0.04
C LEU A 121 13.00 -16.18 1.25
N VAL A 122 13.26 -17.35 1.84
CA VAL A 122 12.55 -17.78 3.07
C VAL A 122 12.95 -16.92 4.27
N LYS A 123 14.24 -16.61 4.46
CA LYS A 123 14.72 -15.75 5.55
C LYS A 123 14.12 -14.34 5.45
N ASP A 124 14.01 -13.79 4.25
CA ASP A 124 13.44 -12.48 4.01
C ASP A 124 11.95 -12.44 4.35
N LEU A 125 11.18 -13.44 3.91
CA LEU A 125 9.76 -13.56 4.27
C LEU A 125 9.57 -13.74 5.78
N GLN A 126 10.45 -14.49 6.45
CA GLN A 126 10.40 -14.63 7.91
C GLN A 126 10.79 -13.33 8.64
N SER A 127 11.79 -12.61 8.13
CA SER A 127 12.19 -11.30 8.67
C SER A 127 11.08 -10.26 8.50
N LEU A 128 10.39 -10.31 7.37
CA LEU A 128 9.21 -9.49 7.08
C LEU A 128 8.08 -9.77 8.07
N LYS A 129 7.78 -11.06 8.32
CA LYS A 129 6.80 -11.46 9.35
C LYS A 129 7.16 -10.89 10.73
N LYS A 130 8.42 -11.06 11.16
CA LYS A 130 8.89 -10.57 12.47
C LYS A 130 8.73 -9.06 12.59
N LEU A 131 9.03 -8.32 11.52
CA LEU A 131 8.92 -6.86 11.51
C LEU A 131 7.46 -6.37 11.55
N ILE A 132 6.55 -7.08 10.87
CA ILE A 132 5.11 -6.82 10.94
C ILE A 132 4.59 -7.09 12.35
N ALA A 133 4.98 -8.21 12.96
CA ALA A 133 4.60 -8.56 14.33
C ALA A 133 5.13 -7.55 15.35
N SER A 134 6.40 -7.11 15.23
CA SER A 134 6.99 -6.13 16.16
C SER A 134 6.38 -4.73 16.04
N THR A 135 5.91 -4.36 14.85
CA THR A 135 5.30 -3.05 14.59
C THR A 135 3.80 -3.04 14.94
N GLY A 136 3.19 -4.22 15.14
CA GLY A 136 1.75 -4.37 15.33
C GLY A 136 0.94 -4.22 14.04
N GLY A 137 1.56 -4.44 12.88
CA GLY A 137 0.91 -4.33 11.57
C GLY A 137 1.82 -3.81 10.46
N MET A 138 1.19 -3.38 9.36
CA MET A 138 1.87 -2.83 8.19
C MET A 138 2.36 -1.39 8.46
N PRO A 139 3.58 -1.01 8.01
CA PRO A 139 4.06 0.36 8.13
C PRO A 139 3.13 1.36 7.43
N GLN A 140 3.01 2.56 7.99
CA GLN A 140 2.12 3.59 7.45
C GLN A 140 2.44 3.91 5.98
N GLY A 141 1.44 3.77 5.12
CA GLY A 141 1.56 4.03 3.67
C GLY A 141 1.72 2.77 2.82
N TYR A 142 1.99 1.61 3.42
CA TYR A 142 2.00 0.33 2.72
C TYR A 142 0.68 -0.42 2.91
N LYS A 143 0.11 -0.91 1.80
CA LYS A 143 -1.10 -1.75 1.84
C LYS A 143 -0.72 -3.22 1.68
N ARG A 144 -1.56 -4.12 2.20
CA ARG A 144 -1.45 -5.58 1.99
C ARG A 144 -1.34 -5.92 0.52
N ASP A 145 -2.15 -5.26 -0.31
CA ASP A 145 -2.18 -5.51 -1.76
C ASP A 145 -0.85 -5.18 -2.45
N ASP A 146 -0.09 -4.19 -1.97
CA ASP A 146 1.18 -3.81 -2.60
C ASP A 146 2.25 -4.86 -2.33
N LEU A 147 2.27 -5.44 -1.12
CA LEU A 147 3.10 -6.60 -0.79
C LEU A 147 2.74 -7.81 -1.66
N VAL A 148 1.44 -8.10 -1.81
CA VAL A 148 0.96 -9.20 -2.67
C VAL A 148 1.36 -8.98 -4.13
N LYS A 149 1.30 -7.75 -4.65
CA LYS A 149 1.75 -7.43 -6.03
C LYS A 149 3.24 -7.69 -6.22
N ILE A 150 4.08 -7.24 -5.29
CA ILE A 150 5.53 -7.46 -5.34
C ILE A 150 5.84 -8.96 -5.37
N ILE A 151 5.20 -9.72 -4.48
CA ILE A 151 5.40 -11.18 -4.39
C ILE A 151 4.89 -11.89 -5.64
N ARG A 152 3.72 -11.52 -6.16
CA ARG A 152 3.21 -12.07 -7.44
C ARG A 152 4.14 -11.78 -8.61
N ALA A 153 4.71 -10.57 -8.67
CA ALA A 153 5.67 -10.20 -9.69
C ALA A 153 6.96 -11.05 -9.58
N LYS A 154 7.45 -11.29 -8.36
CA LYS A 154 8.59 -12.20 -8.13
C LYS A 154 8.25 -13.65 -8.51
N LYS A 155 7.09 -14.15 -8.10
CA LYS A 155 6.60 -15.50 -8.45
C LYS A 155 6.47 -15.69 -9.96
N ALA A 156 6.03 -14.67 -10.70
CA ALA A 156 5.95 -14.70 -12.15
C ALA A 156 7.32 -14.83 -12.85
N LYS A 157 8.43 -14.47 -12.18
CA LYS A 157 9.79 -14.68 -12.71
C LYS A 157 10.24 -16.15 -12.70
N GLY A 158 9.49 -17.05 -12.05
CA GLY A 158 9.66 -18.51 -12.18
C GLY A 158 10.38 -19.21 -11.02
N PHE A 159 11.21 -18.51 -10.24
CA PHE A 159 11.85 -19.09 -9.06
C PHE A 159 10.95 -18.92 -7.83
N TRP A 160 10.17 -19.96 -7.49
CA TRP A 160 9.26 -19.95 -6.35
C TRP A 160 9.09 -21.34 -5.71
N PRO A 161 9.95 -21.72 -4.75
CA PRO A 161 9.88 -23.03 -4.09
C PRO A 161 8.72 -23.13 -3.09
N THR A 162 8.36 -24.35 -2.70
CA THR A 162 7.23 -24.60 -1.77
C THR A 162 7.50 -24.03 -0.37
N ALA A 163 8.75 -24.05 0.11
CA ALA A 163 9.11 -23.45 1.39
C ALA A 163 8.81 -21.94 1.43
N ALA A 164 9.09 -21.24 0.34
CA ALA A 164 8.76 -19.82 0.18
C ALA A 164 7.25 -19.58 0.19
N GLU A 165 6.45 -20.45 -0.43
CA GLU A 165 4.98 -20.36 -0.38
C GLU A 165 4.47 -20.48 1.07
N TYR A 166 4.98 -21.43 1.86
CA TYR A 166 4.59 -21.53 3.28
C TYR A 166 4.97 -20.28 4.09
N ALA A 167 6.17 -19.76 3.88
CA ALA A 167 6.62 -18.53 4.54
C ALA A 167 5.73 -17.34 4.16
N TYR A 168 5.39 -17.19 2.88
CA TYR A 168 4.48 -16.17 2.38
C TYR A 168 3.08 -16.27 3.00
N GLN A 169 2.48 -17.46 3.03
CA GLN A 169 1.18 -17.68 3.66
C GLN A 169 1.23 -17.32 5.16
N SER A 170 2.35 -17.58 5.84
CA SER A 170 2.53 -17.16 7.22
C SER A 170 2.60 -15.64 7.38
N VAL A 171 3.17 -14.89 6.43
CA VAL A 171 3.17 -13.41 6.45
C VAL A 171 1.73 -12.89 6.28
N ILE A 172 0.97 -13.45 5.34
CA ILE A 172 -0.41 -13.01 5.09
C ILE A 172 -1.30 -13.24 6.31
N ARG A 173 -1.21 -14.42 6.95
CA ARG A 173 -1.95 -14.70 8.19
C ARG A 173 -1.58 -13.73 9.31
N GLU A 174 -0.31 -13.36 9.44
CA GLU A 174 0.13 -12.37 10.41
C GLU A 174 -0.48 -10.99 10.13
N ILE A 175 -0.47 -10.54 8.87
CA ILE A 175 -1.11 -9.27 8.49
C ILE A 175 -2.60 -9.30 8.81
N ASP A 176 -3.29 -10.39 8.45
CA ASP A 176 -4.73 -10.54 8.67
C ASP A 176 -5.04 -10.58 10.18
N TYR A 177 -4.20 -11.23 10.99
CA TYR A 177 -4.28 -11.20 12.45
C TYR A 177 -4.10 -9.77 13.01
N GLN A 178 -3.08 -9.05 12.53
CA GLN A 178 -2.81 -7.68 12.99
C GLN A 178 -3.88 -6.66 12.54
N GLN A 179 -4.59 -6.93 11.45
CA GLN A 179 -5.67 -6.07 10.94
C GLN A 179 -7.06 -6.52 11.42
N SER A 180 -7.18 -7.70 12.02
CA SER A 180 -8.45 -8.21 12.54
C SER A 180 -8.93 -7.36 13.73
N PRO A 181 -10.21 -6.96 13.76
CA PRO A 181 -10.79 -6.25 14.89
C PRO A 181 -11.02 -7.13 16.13
N ASN A 182 -10.80 -8.45 16.05
CA ASN A 182 -11.04 -9.42 17.14
C ASN A 182 -9.75 -10.12 17.64
N LYS A 183 -8.65 -9.38 17.86
CA LYS A 183 -7.36 -9.98 18.28
C LYS A 183 -7.44 -10.79 19.59
N ASP A 184 -8.35 -10.40 20.49
CA ASP A 184 -8.45 -10.98 21.84
C ASP A 184 -9.19 -12.33 21.87
N LYS A 185 -10.01 -12.63 20.86
CA LYS A 185 -10.85 -13.85 20.87
C LYS A 185 -10.07 -15.11 20.51
N ASP A 186 -9.01 -14.98 19.74
CA ASP A 186 -8.19 -16.12 19.31
C ASP A 186 -7.20 -16.59 20.40
N ILE A 187 -6.91 -15.75 21.41
CA ILE A 187 -6.10 -16.13 22.58
C ILE A 187 -6.88 -17.06 23.52
N ALA A 188 -8.21 -16.95 23.54
CA ALA A 188 -9.08 -17.69 24.45
C ALA A 188 -9.38 -19.12 24.00
N ASN A 189 -8.96 -19.55 22.81
CA ASN A 189 -9.16 -20.91 22.33
C ASN A 189 -7.81 -21.59 22.06
N PRO A 190 -7.13 -22.13 23.10
CA PRO A 190 -5.97 -22.98 22.88
C PRO A 190 -6.44 -24.28 22.19
N LEU A 191 -5.88 -24.56 21.01
CA LEU A 191 -5.99 -25.86 20.34
C LEU A 191 -5.37 -26.97 21.20
#